data_AF-A0A060WS91-F1
#
_entry.id   AF-A0A060WS91-F1
#
_cell.length_a   1.000
_cell.length_b   1.000
_cell.length_c   1.000
_cell.angle_alpha   90.00
_cell.angle_beta   90.00
_cell.angle_gamma   90.00
#
_symmetry.space_group_name_H-M   'P 1'
#
loop_
_entity.id
_entity.type
_entity.pdbx_description
1 polymer ?
#
loop_
_entity_poly.entity_id
_entity_poly.type
_entity_poly.pdbx_seq_one_letter_code
_entity_poly.pdbx_strand_id
1 'polypeptide(L)'
;MENLELSLSSLGTISRHIDKSHNELSKYLAKQIWSQQDRQCILACLAQLLLEKDYTLLLARHLRPLILDLLERNAERIKADGRINHDLHERLCVALSKLLGVSPDAQA
;
A
#
# COMPACT_ATOMS: atom_id res chain seq x y z
N MET A 1 1.58 1.13 -16.92
CA MET A 1 2.10 1.41 -15.57
C MET A 1 3.25 0.47 -15.32
N GLU A 2 4.45 1.04 -15.31
CA GLU A 2 5.71 0.39 -15.65
C GLU A 2 6.46 -0.07 -14.39
N ASN A 3 6.94 -1.32 -14.39
CA ASN A 3 8.11 -1.84 -13.66
C ASN A 3 8.48 -1.22 -12.29
N LEU A 4 7.53 -1.03 -11.38
CA LEU A 4 7.88 -0.73 -10.00
C LEU A 4 8.37 -2.00 -9.30
N GLU A 5 9.69 -2.12 -9.14
CA GLU A 5 10.30 -3.26 -8.46
C GLU A 5 9.93 -3.26 -6.97
N LEU A 6 9.29 -4.35 -6.55
CA LEU A 6 9.02 -4.62 -5.15
C LEU A 6 10.33 -5.00 -4.43
N SER A 7 10.87 -4.08 -3.64
CA SER A 7 12.06 -4.34 -2.82
C SER A 7 11.77 -5.31 -1.68
N LEU A 8 12.42 -6.48 -1.70
CA LEU A 8 12.33 -7.49 -0.64
C LEU A 8 12.76 -6.94 0.74
N SER A 9 13.76 -6.06 0.78
CA SER A 9 14.25 -5.46 2.04
C SER A 9 13.25 -4.47 2.63
N SER A 10 12.59 -3.67 1.79
CA SER A 10 11.50 -2.78 2.20
C SER A 10 10.31 -3.58 2.73
N LEU A 11 9.88 -4.63 1.99
CA LEU A 11 8.78 -5.49 2.40
C LEU A 11 9.08 -6.27 3.68
N GLY A 12 10.31 -6.77 3.85
CA GLY A 12 10.74 -7.43 5.08
C GLY A 12 10.81 -6.49 6.28
N THR A 13 11.14 -5.21 6.07
CA THR A 13 11.07 -4.19 7.12
C THR A 13 9.64 -3.90 7.50
N ILE A 14 8.75 -3.71 6.52
CA ILE A 14 7.32 -3.48 6.74
C ILE A 14 6.68 -4.66 7.47
N SER A 15 6.92 -5.89 7.02
CA SER A 15 6.39 -7.11 7.65
C SER A 15 6.79 -7.27 9.11
N ARG A 16 7.97 -6.78 9.52
CA ARG A 16 8.40 -6.80 10.93
C ARG A 16 7.70 -5.78 11.83
N HIS A 17 7.14 -4.71 11.26
CA HIS A 17 6.50 -3.62 12.01
C HIS A 17 4.96 -3.69 11.97
N ILE A 18 4.39 -4.57 11.14
CA ILE A 18 2.94 -4.79 11.07
C ILE A 18 2.57 -5.86 12.09
N ASP A 19 1.46 -5.63 12.79
CA ASP A 19 0.87 -6.62 13.71
C ASP A 19 0.60 -7.95 13.01
N LYS A 20 0.72 -9.05 13.75
CA LYS A 20 0.53 -10.40 13.20
C LYS A 20 -0.84 -10.60 12.54
N SER A 21 -1.88 -9.91 13.01
CA SER A 21 -3.24 -9.94 12.44
C SER A 21 -3.34 -9.33 11.05
N HIS A 22 -2.43 -8.42 10.68
CA HIS A 22 -2.41 -7.71 9.41
C HIS A 22 -1.26 -8.15 8.49
N ASN A 23 -0.41 -9.09 8.94
CA ASN A 23 0.82 -9.48 8.24
C ASN A 23 0.62 -10.60 7.22
N GLU A 24 -0.24 -10.35 6.22
CA GLU A 24 -0.39 -11.21 5.04
C GLU A 24 0.85 -11.19 4.13
N LEU A 25 1.79 -10.26 4.35
CA LEU A 25 3.03 -10.15 3.58
C LEU A 25 4.01 -11.28 3.87
N SER A 26 4.03 -11.78 5.11
CA SER A 26 4.99 -12.80 5.56
C SER A 26 4.89 -14.12 4.76
N LYS A 27 3.69 -14.51 4.30
CA LYS A 27 3.50 -15.68 3.43
C LYS A 27 4.12 -15.52 2.04
N TYR A 28 4.18 -14.30 1.52
CA TYR A 28 4.81 -14.01 0.23
C TYR A 28 6.33 -13.88 0.37
N LEU A 29 6.81 -13.28 1.46
CA LEU A 29 8.25 -13.18 1.77
C LEU A 29 8.92 -14.55 1.95
N ALA A 30 8.16 -15.58 2.33
CA ALA A 30 8.66 -16.96 2.41
C ALA A 30 8.88 -17.62 1.04
N LYS A 31 8.33 -17.06 -0.06
CA LYS A 31 8.49 -17.62 -1.41
C LYS A 31 9.79 -17.15 -2.04
N GLN A 32 10.51 -18.07 -2.71
CA GLN A 32 11.72 -17.74 -3.46
C GLN A 32 11.44 -16.99 -4.78
N ILE A 33 10.29 -17.28 -5.42
CA ILE A 33 9.88 -16.67 -6.69
C ILE A 33 8.43 -16.23 -6.55
N TRP A 34 8.14 -15.00 -6.97
CA TRP A 34 6.77 -14.48 -7.05
C TRP A 34 6.19 -14.66 -8.44
N SER A 35 4.99 -15.23 -8.50
CA SER A 35 4.16 -15.19 -9.71
C SER A 35 3.61 -13.77 -9.94
N GLN A 36 2.99 -13.53 -11.09
CA GLN A 36 2.27 -12.27 -11.33
C GLN A 36 1.11 -12.11 -10.32
N GLN A 37 0.41 -13.19 -10.00
CA GLN A 37 -0.66 -13.18 -9.01
C GLN A 37 -0.14 -12.81 -7.62
N ASP A 38 1.01 -13.35 -7.21
CA ASP A 38 1.63 -12.99 -5.92
C ASP A 38 1.92 -11.50 -5.84
N ARG A 39 2.49 -10.91 -6.90
CA ARG A 39 2.77 -9.47 -6.97
C ARG A 39 1.48 -8.65 -6.83
N GLN A 40 0.40 -9.04 -7.51
CA GLN A 40 -0.88 -8.34 -7.39
C GLN A 40 -1.47 -8.45 -5.99
N CYS A 41 -1.38 -9.62 -5.35
CA CYS A 41 -1.83 -9.78 -3.97
C CYS A 41 -0.99 -8.95 -2.99
N ILE A 42 0.34 -8.89 -3.16
CA ILE A 42 1.21 -8.03 -2.35
C ILE A 42 0.78 -6.56 -2.49
N LEU A 43 0.60 -6.07 -3.72
CA LEU A 43 0.17 -4.69 -3.97
C LEU A 43 -1.21 -4.39 -3.38
N ALA A 44 -2.14 -5.35 -3.45
CA ALA A 44 -3.44 -5.22 -2.82
C ALA A 44 -3.35 -5.14 -1.28
N CYS A 45 -2.51 -5.98 -0.65
CA CYS A 45 -2.25 -5.91 0.78
C CYS A 45 -1.63 -4.56 1.18
N LEU A 46 -0.63 -4.09 0.43
CA LEU A 46 0.02 -2.80 0.69
C LEU A 46 -0.94 -1.62 0.51
N ALA A 47 -1.82 -1.67 -0.49
CA ALA A 47 -2.84 -0.65 -0.70
C ALA A 47 -3.80 -0.58 0.50
N GLN A 48 -4.23 -1.72 1.05
CA GLN A 48 -5.05 -1.74 2.26
C GLN A 48 -4.31 -1.19 3.48
N LEU A 49 -3.06 -1.62 3.69
CA LEU A 49 -2.22 -1.14 4.78
C LEU A 49 -1.94 0.37 4.70
N LEU A 50 -1.87 0.95 3.49
CA LEU A 50 -1.68 2.39 3.32
C LEU A 50 -2.81 3.21 3.97
N LEU A 51 -4.04 2.67 3.97
CA LEU A 51 -5.22 3.27 4.58
C LEU A 51 -5.29 3.04 6.11
N GLU A 52 -4.41 2.23 6.67
CA GLU A 52 -4.28 2.07 8.12
C GLU A 52 -3.45 3.21 8.69
N LYS A 53 -4.02 3.88 9.69
CA LYS A 53 -3.47 5.11 10.28
C LYS A 53 -2.01 4.95 10.71
N ASP A 54 -1.67 3.80 11.29
CA ASP A 54 -0.37 3.52 11.90
C ASP A 54 0.69 3.10 10.87
N TYR A 55 0.26 2.67 9.68
CA TYR A 55 1.15 2.14 8.65
C TYR A 55 1.36 3.11 7.47
N THR A 56 0.51 4.13 7.28
CA THR A 56 0.63 5.09 6.16
C THR A 56 2.04 5.67 6.01
N LEU A 57 2.64 6.20 7.08
CA LEU A 57 3.97 6.82 7.04
C LEU A 57 5.10 5.81 6.92
N LEU A 58 4.90 4.60 7.47
CA LEU A 58 5.86 3.50 7.33
C LEU A 58 5.98 3.10 5.85
N LEU A 59 4.85 2.94 5.17
CA LEU A 59 4.81 2.63 3.74
C LEU A 59 5.40 3.78 2.92
N ALA A 60 5.05 5.03 3.22
CA ALA A 60 5.60 6.22 2.54
C ALA A 60 7.14 6.26 2.54
N ARG A 61 7.74 5.88 3.67
CA ARG A 61 9.20 5.87 3.84
C ARG A 61 9.89 4.75 3.09
N HIS A 62 9.31 3.55 3.07
CA HIS A 62 9.97 2.35 2.53
C HIS A 62 9.57 1.98 1.11
N LEU A 63 8.43 2.48 0.64
CA LEU A 63 7.83 2.18 -0.67
C LEU A 63 7.48 3.46 -1.43
N ARG A 64 8.24 4.55 -1.24
CA ARG A 64 7.98 5.84 -1.88
C ARG A 64 7.65 5.75 -3.39
N PRO A 65 8.38 4.98 -4.22
CA PRO A 65 8.06 4.85 -5.65
C PRO A 65 6.66 4.27 -5.92
N LEU A 66 6.15 3.44 -5.02
CA LEU A 66 4.87 2.74 -5.16
C LEU A 66 3.68 3.55 -4.60
N ILE A 67 3.90 4.64 -3.87
CA ILE A 67 2.82 5.32 -3.14
C ILE A 67 1.69 5.77 -4.06
N LEU A 68 2.02 6.33 -5.22
CA LEU A 68 1.02 6.76 -6.20
C LEU A 68 0.21 5.58 -6.75
N ASP A 69 0.88 4.47 -7.12
CA ASP A 69 0.21 3.24 -7.58
C ASP A 69 -0.71 2.65 -6.49
N LEU A 70 -0.29 2.68 -5.23
CA LEU A 70 -1.11 2.21 -4.12
C LEU A 70 -2.32 3.13 -3.84
N LEU A 71 -2.17 4.45 -4.02
CA LEU A 71 -3.29 5.40 -3.91
C LEU A 71 -4.30 5.22 -5.04
N GLU A 72 -3.82 5.08 -6.28
CA GLU A 72 -4.65 4.85 -7.45
C GLU A 72 -5.47 3.55 -7.30
N ARG A 73 -4.83 2.45 -6.90
CA ARG A 73 -5.53 1.18 -6.59
C ARG A 73 -6.63 1.34 -5.56
N ASN A 74 -6.43 2.16 -4.53
CA ASN A 74 -7.48 2.42 -3.54
C ASN A 74 -8.60 3.28 -4.12
N ALA A 75 -8.28 4.30 -4.92
CA ALA A 75 -9.27 5.14 -5.59
C ALA A 75 -10.15 4.34 -6.55
N GLU A 76 -9.57 3.40 -7.30
CA GLU A 76 -10.31 2.46 -8.15
C GLU A 76 -11.23 1.56 -7.33
N ARG A 77 -10.71 0.97 -6.24
CA ARG A 77 -11.50 0.10 -5.35
C ARG A 77 -12.67 0.80 -4.69
N ILE A 78 -12.52 2.08 -4.33
CA ILE A 78 -13.61 2.89 -3.75
C ILE A 78 -14.72 3.16 -4.77
N LYS A 79 -14.39 3.19 -6.07
CA LYS A 79 -15.32 3.46 -7.18
C LYS A 79 -15.95 2.20 -7.78
N ALA A 80 -15.36 1.03 -7.55
CA ALA A 80 -15.66 -0.21 -8.28
C ALA A 80 -17.10 -0.74 -8.14
N ASP A 81 -17.87 -0.32 -7.12
CA ASP A 81 -19.22 -0.86 -6.85
C ASP A 81 -20.37 0.10 -7.22
N GLY A 82 -20.11 1.16 -8.01
CA GLY A 82 -21.12 2.17 -8.37
C GLY A 82 -21.64 2.97 -7.17
N ARG A 83 -21.12 2.69 -5.97
CA ARG A 83 -21.36 3.39 -4.71
C ARG A 83 -20.01 3.64 -4.05
N ILE A 84 -19.82 4.84 -3.54
CA ILE A 84 -18.61 5.20 -2.80
C ILE A 84 -18.69 4.56 -1.42
N ASN A 85 -17.71 3.72 -1.08
CA ASN A 85 -17.49 3.32 0.30
C ASN A 85 -16.94 4.53 1.08
N HIS A 86 -17.78 5.14 1.91
CA HIS A 86 -17.46 6.39 2.60
C HIS A 86 -16.36 6.22 3.64
N ASP A 87 -16.30 5.07 4.33
CA ASP A 87 -15.23 4.75 5.28
C ASP A 87 -13.87 4.68 4.57
N LEU A 88 -13.79 3.90 3.48
CA LEU A 88 -12.55 3.79 2.71
C LEU A 88 -12.16 5.13 2.07
N HIS A 89 -13.13 5.92 1.63
CA HIS A 89 -12.90 7.26 1.10
C HIS A 89 -12.31 8.19 2.17
N GLU A 90 -12.88 8.23 3.38
CA GLU A 90 -12.36 9.03 4.48
C GLU A 90 -10.93 8.61 4.85
N ARG A 91 -10.69 7.30 4.97
CA ARG A 91 -9.35 6.75 5.25
C ARG A 91 -8.35 7.12 4.16
N LEU A 92 -8.76 7.12 2.90
CA LEU A 92 -7.93 7.58 1.78
C LEU A 92 -7.60 9.07 1.90
N CYS A 93 -8.57 9.92 2.22
CA CYS A 93 -8.34 11.35 2.46
C CYS A 93 -7.36 11.59 3.63
N VAL A 94 -7.49 10.84 4.73
CA VAL A 94 -6.57 10.90 5.87
C VAL A 94 -5.16 10.46 5.47
N ALA A 95 -5.04 9.37 4.70
CA ALA A 95 -3.76 8.90 4.21
C ALA A 95 -3.08 9.94 3.30
N LEU A 96 -3.82 10.52 2.34
CA LEU A 96 -3.36 11.60 1.47
C LEU A 96 -2.86 12.81 2.27
N SER A 97 -3.65 13.27 3.25
CA SER A 97 -3.27 14.40 4.11
C SER A 97 -1.94 14.18 4.82
N LYS A 98 -1.70 12.96 5.32
CA LYS A 98 -0.40 12.60 5.93
C LYS A 98 0.73 12.54 4.92
N LEU A 99 0.47 12.02 3.72
CA LEU A 99 1.47 11.88 2.67
C LEU A 99 1.94 13.23 2.12
N LEU A 100 1.07 14.24 2.05
CA LEU A 100 1.42 15.59 1.60
C LEU A 100 2.56 16.23 2.42
N GLY A 101 2.72 15.83 3.70
CA GLY A 101 3.78 16.33 4.58
C GLY A 101 5.13 15.61 4.45
N VAL A 102 5.18 14.44 3.80
CA VAL A 102 6.37 13.58 3.77
C VAL A 102 6.78 13.11 2.37
N SER A 103 5.87 13.20 1.40
CA SER A 103 6.08 12.80 0.01
C SER A 103 5.74 13.99 -0.89
N PRO A 104 6.72 14.76 -1.37
CA PRO A 104 6.47 15.89 -2.27
C PRO A 104 5.78 15.45 -3.56
N ASP A 105 5.96 14.19 -3.96
CA ASP A 105 5.33 13.58 -5.15
C ASP A 105 3.80 13.44 -5.01
N ALA A 106 3.24 13.60 -3.80
CA ALA A 106 1.79 13.57 -3.56
C ALA A 106 1.11 14.95 -3.77
N GLN A 107 1.87 16.02 -4.01
CA GLN A 107 1.36 17.37 -4.29
C GLN A 107 1.07 17.61 -5.78
N ALA A 108 1.33 16.62 -6.64
CA ALA A 108 1.22 16.73 -8.10
C ALA A 108 -0.22 16.63 -8.61
#